data_AF-A0AAX3SG92-F1
#
_entry.id   AF-A0AAX3SG92-F1
#
_cell.length_a   1.000
_cell.length_b   1.000
_cell.length_c   1.000
_cell.angle_alpha   90.00
_cell.angle_beta   90.00
_cell.angle_gamma   90.00
#
_symmetry.space_group_name_H-M   'P 1'
#
loop_
_entity.id
_entity.type
_entity.pdbx_description
1 polymer ?
#
loop_
_entity_poly.entity_id
_entity_poly.type
_entity_poly.pdbx_seq_one_letter_code
_entity_poly.pdbx_strand_id
1 'polypeptide(L)' 'MAIGEILLDEQEAALMGQLVDAINAVFEAYGTDMPDGFYIQVAEWTRVEACAERAFDCLEESNAAGCPEPLD' A
#
# COMPACT_ATOMS: atom_id res chain seq x y z
N MET A 1 10.44 13.30 -9.56
CA MET A 1 9.96 12.19 -8.72
C MET A 1 9.98 12.70 -7.29
N ALA A 2 8.85 13.22 -6.81
CA ALA A 2 8.72 13.77 -5.46
C ALA A 2 8.03 12.72 -4.60
N ILE A 3 8.66 12.33 -3.49
CA ILE A 3 8.01 11.48 -2.49
C ILE A 3 6.98 12.35 -1.77
N GLY A 4 5.70 12.02 -1.97
CA GLY A 4 4.56 12.78 -1.43
C GLY A 4 3.59 13.25 -2.51
N GLU A 5 3.17 12.35 -3.43
CA GLU A 5 1.98 12.61 -4.23
C GLU A 5 0.77 12.69 -3.30
N ILE A 6 -0.04 13.73 -3.48
CA ILE A 6 -1.29 13.93 -2.77
C ILE A 6 -2.22 12.84 -3.28
N LEU A 7 -2.65 11.92 -2.40
CA LEU A 7 -3.74 10.99 -2.69
C LEU A 7 -4.93 11.84 -3.14
N LEU A 8 -5.28 11.74 -4.42
CA LEU A 8 -6.26 12.60 -5.05
C LEU A 8 -7.68 12.20 -4.64
N ASP A 9 -7.86 10.94 -4.23
CA ASP A 9 -9.16 10.34 -4.01
C ASP A 9 -9.30 9.71 -2.60
N GLU A 10 -10.49 9.86 -1.99
CA GLU A 10 -10.81 9.25 -0.69
C GLU A 10 -10.68 7.72 -0.73
N GLN A 11 -10.82 7.13 -1.91
CA GLN A 11 -10.64 5.70 -2.14
C GLN A 11 -9.18 5.27 -2.02
N GLU A 12 -8.23 6.05 -2.56
CA GLU A 12 -6.80 5.79 -2.45
C GLU A 12 -6.33 5.92 -0.99
N ALA A 13 -6.86 6.93 -0.28
CA ALA A 13 -6.62 7.10 1.15
C ALA A 13 -7.18 5.94 2.00
N ALA A 14 -8.36 5.43 1.67
CA ALA A 14 -8.94 4.28 2.37
C ALA A 14 -8.13 2.99 2.14
N LEU A 15 -7.58 2.79 0.95
CA LEU A 15 -6.73 1.64 0.63
C LEU A 15 -5.38 1.71 1.33
N MET A 16 -4.76 2.90 1.36
CA MET A 16 -3.55 3.15 2.15
C MET A 16 -3.78 2.95 3.65
N GLY A 17 -4.94 3.39 4.17
CA GLY A 17 -5.34 3.13 5.55
C GLY A 17 -5.41 1.63 5.87
N GLN A 18 -6.05 0.84 5.00
CA GLN A 18 -6.12 -0.62 5.16
C GLN A 18 -4.75 -1.30 5.16
N LEU A 19 -3.83 -0.83 4.31
CA LEU A 19 -2.45 -1.32 4.29
C LEU A 19 -1.74 -1.03 5.62
N VAL A 20 -1.87 0.20 6.13
CA VAL A 20 -1.28 0.60 7.41
C VAL A 20 -1.86 -0.20 8.57
N ASP A 21 -3.18 -0.42 8.60
CA ASP A 21 -3.83 -1.27 9.60
C ASP A 21 -3.32 -2.72 9.55
N ALA A 22 -3.12 -3.29 8.35
CA ALA A 22 -2.58 -4.63 8.20
C ALA A 22 -1.14 -4.75 8.73
N ILE A 23 -0.31 -3.74 8.49
CA ILE A 23 1.07 -3.69 8.99
C ILE A 23 1.08 -3.54 10.52
N ASN A 24 0.25 -2.64 11.06
CA ASN A 24 0.13 -2.46 12.51
C ASN A 24 -0.32 -3.75 13.20
N ALA A 25 -1.26 -4.50 12.63
CA ALA A 25 -1.68 -5.79 13.19
C ALA A 25 -0.54 -6.81 13.28
N VAL A 26 0.38 -6.83 12.30
CA VAL A 26 1.58 -7.69 12.34
C VAL A 26 2.52 -7.23 13.45
N PHE A 27 2.74 -5.92 13.59
CA PHE A 27 3.60 -5.38 14.63
C PHE A 27 3.00 -5.49 16.04
N GLU A 28 1.67 -5.45 16.19
CA GLU A 28 1.00 -5.72 17.45
C GLU A 28 1.14 -7.19 17.87
N ALA A 29 1.15 -8.11 16.91
CA ALA A 29 1.29 -9.54 17.17
C ALA A 29 2.74 -9.96 17.49
N TYR A 30 3.72 -9.38 16.78
CA TYR A 30 5.11 -9.85 16.81
C TYR A 30 6.12 -8.84 17.36
N GLY A 31 5.69 -7.61 17.69
CA GLY A 31 6.56 -6.49 18.01
C GLY A 31 7.16 -5.83 16.76
N THR A 32 7.92 -4.76 16.97
CA THR A 32 8.61 -4.02 15.90
C THR A 32 10.11 -4.34 15.79
N ASP A 33 10.66 -5.12 16.72
CA ASP A 33 12.10 -5.41 16.84
C ASP A 33 12.56 -6.64 16.04
N MET A 34 11.65 -7.34 15.37
CA MET A 34 12.01 -8.51 14.55
C MET A 34 12.64 -8.07 13.23
N PRO A 35 13.55 -8.88 12.63
CA PRO A 35 14.14 -8.57 11.34
C PRO A 35 13.12 -8.70 10.21
N ASP A 36 13.32 -7.97 9.11
CA ASP A 36 12.43 -8.02 7.92
C ASP A 36 12.19 -9.45 7.42
N GLY A 37 13.25 -10.27 7.42
CA GLY A 37 13.19 -11.68 7.00
C GLY A 37 12.25 -12.55 7.84
N PHE A 38 11.92 -12.13 9.06
CA PHE A 38 10.91 -12.77 9.89
C PHE A 38 9.50 -12.38 9.43
N TYR A 39 9.22 -11.07 9.27
CA TYR A 39 7.88 -10.60 8.90
C TYR A 39 7.43 -11.13 7.55
N ILE A 40 8.31 -11.23 6.55
CA ILE A 40 7.92 -11.77 5.23
C ILE A 40 7.55 -13.27 5.26
N GLN A 41 7.81 -13.98 6.35
CA GLN A 41 7.51 -15.41 6.50
C GLN A 41 6.28 -15.69 7.37
N VAL A 42 5.75 -14.69 8.09
CA VAL A 42 4.56 -14.91 8.93
C VAL A 42 3.29 -14.94 8.08
N ALA A 43 2.32 -15.76 8.47
CA ALA A 43 1.07 -15.93 7.72
C ALA A 43 0.25 -14.64 7.66
N GLU A 44 0.38 -13.78 8.68
CA GLU A 44 -0.28 -12.49 8.77
C GLU A 44 0.23 -11.51 7.70
N TRP A 45 1.44 -11.72 7.17
CA TRP A 45 2.02 -10.90 6.12
C TRP A 45 1.28 -11.04 4.78
N THR A 46 0.65 -12.19 4.53
CA THR A 46 -0.20 -12.39 3.34
C THR A 46 -1.32 -11.36 3.26
N ARG A 47 -1.81 -10.87 4.41
CA ARG A 47 -2.83 -9.81 4.43
C ARG A 47 -2.24 -8.45 4.04
N VAL A 48 -1.00 -8.17 4.44
CA VAL A 48 -0.27 -6.95 4.04
C VAL A 48 -0.05 -6.96 2.53
N GLU A 49 0.39 -8.09 1.97
CA GLU A 49 0.58 -8.25 0.52
C GLU A 49 -0.72 -8.02 -0.25
N ALA A 50 -1.83 -8.63 0.18
CA ALA A 50 -3.12 -8.44 -0.48
C ALA A 50 -3.64 -6.99 -0.40
N CYS A 51 -3.39 -6.29 0.71
CA CYS A 51 -3.72 -4.86 0.84
C CYS A 51 -2.82 -3.99 -0.05
N ALA A 52 -1.53 -4.34 -0.15
CA ALA A 52 -0.57 -3.62 -0.98
C ALA A 52 -0.86 -3.78 -2.47
N GLU A 53 -1.19 -4.99 -2.93
CA GLU A 53 -1.59 -5.29 -4.31
C GLU A 53 -2.83 -4.47 -4.69
N ARG A 54 -3.87 -4.47 -3.85
CA ARG A 54 -5.08 -3.69 -4.10
C ARG A 54 -4.85 -2.18 -4.13
N ALA A 55 -3.98 -1.66 -3.26
CA ALA A 55 -3.61 -0.26 -3.26
C ALA A 55 -2.80 0.09 -4.53
N PHE A 56 -1.91 -0.80 -4.96
CA PHE A 56 -1.12 -0.64 -6.17
C PHE A 56 -2.00 -0.64 -7.42
N ASP A 57 -2.90 -1.62 -7.57
CA ASP A 57 -3.83 -1.70 -8.70
C ASP A 57 -4.69 -0.45 -8.81
N CYS A 58 -5.19 0.05 -7.67
CA CYS A 58 -5.98 1.28 -7.64
C CYS A 58 -5.16 2.50 -8.08
N LEU A 59 -3.90 2.60 -7.64
CA LEU A 59 -3.03 3.71 -8.04
C LEU A 59 -2.59 3.62 -9.51
N GLU A 60 -2.33 2.42 -10.02
CA GLU A 60 -2.05 2.20 -11.45
C GLU A 60 -3.28 2.53 -12.31
N GLU A 61 -4.48 2.12 -11.89
CA GLU A 61 -5.72 2.41 -12.61
C GLU A 61 -6.04 3.92 -12.59
N SER A 62 -5.86 4.59 -11.44
CA SER A 62 -5.93 6.06 -11.32
C SER A 62 -4.93 6.76 -12.24
N ASN A 63 -3.68 6.28 -12.29
CA ASN A 63 -2.63 6.85 -13.13
C ASN A 63 -2.87 6.60 -14.63
N ALA A 64 -3.45 5.45 -14.99
CA ALA A 64 -3.87 5.12 -16.35
C ALA A 64 -5.10 5.94 -16.81
N ALA A 65 -6.02 6.25 -15.91
CA ALA A 65 -7.16 7.14 -16.16
C ALA A 65 -6.77 8.63 -16.21
N GLY A 66 -5.57 8.97 -15.70
CA GLY A 66 -5.08 10.34 -15.51
C GLY A 66 -3.91 10.77 -16.40
N CYS A 67 -3.51 10.01 -17.42
CA CYS A 67 -2.54 10.50 -18.42
C CYS A 67 -3.25 11.28 -19.53
N PRO A 68 -3.27 12.63 -19.53
CA PRO A 68 -3.40 13.33 -20.79
C PRO A 68 -2.18 12.96 -21.64
N GLU A 69 -2.41 12.44 -22.84
CA GLU A 69 -1.38 12.27 -23.85
C GLU A 69 -0.53 13.54 -23.93
N PRO A 70 0.81 13.45 -24.01
CA PRO A 70 1.61 14.63 -24.30
C PRO A 70 1.13 15.19 -25.64
N LEU A 71 0.57 16.40 -25.60
CA LEU A 71 0.22 17.15 -26.81
C LEU A 71 1.50 17.33 -27.63
N ASP A 72 1.47 16.83 -28.86
CA ASP A 72 2.49 17.01 -29.91
C ASP A 72 2.76 18.50 -30.17
#